data_AF-A0A9E6BG56-F1
#
_entry.id   AF-A0A9E6BG56-F1
#
_cell.length_a   1.000
_cell.length_b   1.000
_cell.length_c   1.000
_cell.angle_alpha   90.00
_cell.angle_beta   90.00
_cell.angle_gamma   90.00
#
_symmetry.space_group_name_H-M   'P 1'
#
loop_
_entity.id
_entity.type
_entity.pdbx_description
1 polymer ?
#
loop_
_entity_poly.entity_id
_entity_poly.type
_entity_poly.pdbx_seq_one_letter_code
_entity_poly.pdbx_strand_id
1 'polypeptide(L)'
;MVLTIKEKELVYIGVSVAAGCKPCTNYHISKAEEAGASDKEIKQAISDAMCVCNSAKEIMEAHGLKQLGITKNIGGCGCEETTRIKELVSIGAGFAVNCTYNLEKHISAALTIDITEDEIKSILNTASLIKRKAASHADKIAAKFGTVTQNENLEGCCCDVEIEVV
;
A
#
# COMPACT_ATOMS: atom_id res chain seq x y z
N MET A 1 21.54 6.57 0.30
CA MET A 1 20.94 7.90 0.52
C MET A 1 19.85 7.76 1.58
N VAL A 2 19.45 8.84 2.28
CA VAL A 2 18.43 8.78 3.33
C VAL A 2 17.21 9.60 2.89
N LEU A 3 16.01 9.03 3.06
CA LEU A 3 14.74 9.73 2.79
C LEU A 3 14.61 10.99 3.65
N THR A 4 14.28 12.10 3.01
CA THR A 4 13.92 13.36 3.67
C THR A 4 12.62 13.23 4.46
N ILE A 5 12.38 14.14 5.40
CA ILE A 5 11.12 14.19 6.17
C ILE A 5 9.93 14.36 5.21
N LYS A 6 10.06 15.26 4.22
CA LYS A 6 9.02 15.48 3.22
C LYS A 6 8.69 14.21 2.43
N GLU A 7 9.70 13.50 1.93
CA GLU A 7 9.50 12.23 1.20
C GLU A 7 8.78 11.20 2.08
N LYS A 8 9.21 11.05 3.34
CA LYS A 8 8.57 10.13 4.29
C LYS A 8 7.10 10.46 4.49
N GLU A 9 6.76 11.72 4.76
CA GLU A 9 5.37 12.11 4.99
C GLU A 9 4.50 11.96 3.73
N LEU A 10 5.03 12.23 2.53
CA LEU A 10 4.33 11.94 1.27
C LEU A 10 4.03 10.45 1.09
N VAL A 11 4.99 9.58 1.42
CA VAL A 11 4.77 8.12 1.45
C VAL A 11 3.71 7.75 2.47
N TYR A 12 3.75 8.35 3.67
CA TYR A 12 2.81 8.04 4.75
C TYR A 12 1.39 8.49 4.44
N ILE A 13 1.21 9.60 3.71
CA ILE A 13 -0.08 9.97 3.11
C ILE A 13 -0.54 8.84 2.17
N GLY A 14 0.31 8.38 1.26
CA GLY A 14 -0.02 7.30 0.34
C GLY A 14 -0.43 6.00 1.04
N VAL A 15 0.33 5.57 2.05
CA VAL A 15 0.01 4.40 2.88
C VAL A 15 -1.32 4.60 3.61
N SER A 16 -1.58 5.78 4.17
CA SER A 16 -2.81 6.07 4.92
C SER A 16 -4.05 6.09 4.04
N VAL A 17 -3.93 6.65 2.83
CA VAL A 17 -4.98 6.62 1.79
C VAL A 17 -5.26 5.19 1.37
N ALA A 18 -4.21 4.44 1.05
CA ALA A 18 -4.31 3.04 0.63
C ALA A 18 -4.91 2.13 1.72
N ALA A 19 -4.58 2.39 2.98
CA ALA A 19 -5.17 1.71 4.14
C ALA A 19 -6.60 2.17 4.48
N GLY A 20 -7.13 3.20 3.80
CA GLY A 20 -8.50 3.70 4.03
C GLY A 20 -8.71 4.41 5.37
N CYS A 21 -7.67 5.03 5.94
CA CYS A 21 -7.71 5.54 7.31
C CYS A 21 -7.69 7.07 7.40
N LYS A 22 -8.88 7.68 7.45
CA LYS A 22 -9.07 9.15 7.57
C LYS A 22 -8.19 9.83 8.65
N PRO A 23 -8.15 9.39 9.92
CA PRO A 23 -7.33 10.06 10.93
C PRO A 23 -5.82 9.95 10.63
N CYS A 24 -5.34 8.85 10.05
CA CYS A 24 -3.94 8.73 9.62
C CYS A 24 -3.65 9.69 8.45
N THR A 25 -4.54 9.75 7.45
CA THR A 25 -4.40 10.67 6.30
C THR A 25 -4.34 12.12 6.78
N ASN A 26 -5.25 12.54 7.66
CA ASN A 26 -5.26 13.89 8.21
C ASN A 26 -3.95 14.24 8.95
N TYR A 27 -3.45 13.30 9.78
CA TYR A 27 -2.22 13.50 10.53
C TYR A 27 -1.00 13.67 9.61
N HIS A 28 -0.85 12.79 8.62
CA HIS A 28 0.29 12.82 7.72
C HIS A 28 0.23 13.96 6.69
N ILE A 29 -0.96 14.44 6.31
CA ILE A 29 -1.08 15.68 5.53
C ILE A 29 -0.50 16.86 6.32
N SER A 30 -0.93 17.04 7.58
CA SER A 30 -0.41 18.11 8.44
C SER A 30 1.12 18.02 8.61
N LYS A 31 1.67 16.82 8.74
CA LYS A 31 3.13 16.61 8.87
C LYS A 31 3.89 16.85 7.57
N ALA A 32 3.30 16.52 6.42
CA ALA A 32 3.89 16.85 5.12
C ALA A 32 3.95 18.37 4.90
N GLU A 33 2.87 19.09 5.26
CA GLU A 33 2.83 20.56 5.20
C GLU A 33 3.89 21.19 6.11
N GLU A 34 4.02 20.71 7.36
CA GLU A 34 5.09 21.12 8.28
C GLU A 34 6.50 20.87 7.71
N ALA A 35 6.66 19.81 6.91
CA ALA A 35 7.90 19.46 6.21
C ALA A 35 8.10 20.22 4.88
N GLY A 36 7.21 21.14 4.54
CA GLY A 36 7.29 21.97 3.33
C GLY A 36 6.80 21.30 2.04
N ALA A 37 5.96 20.27 2.14
CA ALA A 37 5.27 19.72 0.98
C ALA A 37 4.24 20.74 0.45
N SER A 38 4.20 20.88 -0.88
CA SER A 38 3.17 21.66 -1.56
C SER A 38 1.87 20.85 -1.74
N ASP A 39 0.75 21.54 -1.90
CA ASP A 39 -0.54 20.94 -2.27
C ASP A 39 -0.44 20.05 -3.52
N LYS A 40 0.42 20.43 -4.47
CA LYS A 40 0.68 19.65 -5.69
C LYS A 40 1.34 18.32 -5.37
N GLU A 41 2.36 18.30 -4.50
CA GLU A 41 3.04 17.07 -4.08
C GLU A 41 2.11 16.16 -3.27
N ILE A 42 1.30 16.74 -2.36
CA ILE A 42 0.30 16.00 -1.58
C ILE A 42 -0.75 15.39 -2.51
N LYS A 43 -1.28 16.17 -3.45
CA LYS A 43 -2.24 15.69 -4.47
C LYS A 43 -1.65 14.57 -5.32
N GLN A 44 -0.37 14.68 -5.69
CA GLN A 44 0.33 13.65 -6.44
C GLN A 44 0.42 12.35 -5.62
N ALA A 45 0.86 12.42 -4.36
CA ALA A 45 0.95 11.25 -3.50
C ALA A 45 -0.41 10.55 -3.30
N ILE A 46 -1.50 11.33 -3.16
CA ILE A 46 -2.87 10.78 -3.08
C ILE A 46 -3.24 10.09 -4.41
N SER A 47 -2.94 10.73 -5.54
CA SER A 47 -3.28 10.20 -6.87
C SER A 47 -2.52 8.91 -7.18
N ASP A 48 -1.22 8.86 -6.87
CA ASP A 48 -0.38 7.67 -7.04
C ASP A 48 -0.88 6.51 -6.17
N ALA A 49 -1.21 6.78 -4.89
CA ALA A 49 -1.77 5.77 -4.01
C ALA A 49 -3.12 5.24 -4.51
N MET A 50 -4.02 6.11 -4.97
CA MET A 50 -5.31 5.70 -5.53
C MET A 50 -5.15 4.90 -6.82
N CYS A 51 -4.17 5.25 -7.64
CA CYS A 51 -3.81 4.50 -8.84
C CYS A 51 -3.44 3.05 -8.49
N VAL A 52 -2.56 2.85 -7.51
CA VAL A 52 -2.19 1.51 -7.01
C VAL A 52 -3.39 0.78 -6.41
N CYS A 53 -4.26 1.47 -5.67
CA CYS A 53 -5.47 0.87 -5.11
C CYS A 53 -6.43 0.36 -6.19
N ASN A 54 -6.61 1.12 -7.26
CA ASN A 54 -7.50 0.74 -8.37
C ASN A 54 -6.88 -0.42 -9.16
N SER A 55 -5.59 -0.34 -9.49
CA SER A 55 -4.82 -1.44 -10.09
C SER A 55 -4.97 -2.74 -9.28
N ALA A 56 -4.80 -2.68 -7.95
CA ALA A 56 -4.93 -3.85 -7.08
C ALA A 56 -6.32 -4.49 -7.13
N LYS A 57 -7.39 -3.67 -7.18
CA LYS A 57 -8.76 -4.16 -7.31
C LYS A 57 -8.98 -4.83 -8.67
N GLU A 58 -8.53 -4.22 -9.76
CA GLU A 58 -8.66 -4.77 -11.10
C GLU A 58 -7.91 -6.09 -11.25
N ILE A 59 -6.68 -6.17 -10.73
CA ILE A 59 -5.87 -7.39 -10.70
C ILE A 59 -6.62 -8.50 -9.95
N MET A 60 -7.15 -8.21 -8.76
CA MET A 60 -7.80 -9.22 -7.94
C MET A 60 -9.15 -9.65 -8.51
N GLU A 61 -9.92 -8.73 -9.09
CA GLU A 61 -11.16 -9.05 -9.79
C GLU A 61 -10.89 -9.96 -10.99
N ALA A 62 -9.91 -9.61 -11.84
CA ALA A 62 -9.53 -10.43 -12.97
C ALA A 62 -9.02 -11.81 -12.52
N HIS A 63 -8.23 -11.87 -11.44
CA HIS A 63 -7.75 -13.13 -10.88
C HIS A 63 -8.91 -14.00 -10.36
N GLY A 64 -9.85 -13.43 -9.61
CA GLY A 64 -11.03 -14.15 -9.11
C GLY A 64 -11.93 -14.66 -10.23
N LEU A 65 -12.22 -13.82 -11.24
CA LEU A 65 -13.02 -14.19 -12.41
C LEU A 65 -12.36 -15.29 -13.25
N LYS A 66 -11.02 -15.28 -13.35
CA LYS A 66 -10.27 -16.32 -14.05
C LYS A 66 -10.50 -17.71 -13.47
N GLN A 67 -10.69 -17.83 -12.15
CA GLN A 67 -11.01 -19.12 -11.50
C GLN A 67 -12.38 -19.68 -11.92
N LEU A 68 -13.24 -18.83 -12.49
CA LEU A 68 -14.56 -19.19 -13.03
C LEU A 68 -14.53 -19.33 -14.57
N GLY A 69 -13.36 -19.31 -15.19
CA GLY A 69 -13.21 -19.35 -16.65
C GLY A 69 -13.53 -18.04 -17.37
N ILE A 70 -13.74 -16.93 -16.63
CA ILE A 70 -14.05 -15.62 -17.19
C ILE A 70 -12.75 -14.82 -17.32
N THR A 71 -12.38 -14.46 -18.54
CA THR A 71 -11.18 -13.63 -18.78
C THR A 71 -11.56 -12.15 -18.79
N LYS A 72 -10.91 -11.37 -17.91
CA LYS A 72 -10.98 -9.91 -17.89
C LYS A 72 -9.61 -9.34 -18.25
N ASN A 73 -9.55 -8.52 -19.30
CA ASN A 73 -8.34 -7.76 -19.62
C ASN A 73 -8.23 -6.58 -18.66
N ILE A 74 -7.05 -6.43 -18.05
CA ILE A 74 -6.74 -5.31 -17.16
C ILE A 74 -5.75 -4.38 -17.86
N GLY A 75 -5.94 -3.06 -17.69
CA GLY A 75 -5.11 -2.03 -18.33
C GLY A 75 -3.75 -1.81 -17.67
N GLY A 76 -3.38 -2.66 -16.69
CA GLY A 76 -2.28 -2.40 -15.78
C GLY A 76 -2.50 -1.15 -14.93
N CYS A 77 -1.45 -0.72 -14.22
CA CYS A 77 -1.47 0.48 -13.36
C CYS A 77 -1.89 1.79 -14.08
N GLY A 78 -1.78 1.90 -15.42
CA GLY A 78 -2.04 3.16 -16.13
C GLY A 78 -1.02 4.28 -15.82
N CYS A 79 0.19 3.88 -15.41
CA CYS A 79 1.20 4.74 -14.82
C CYS A 79 2.27 5.12 -15.88
N GLU A 80 2.24 6.35 -16.40
CA GLU A 80 2.98 6.75 -17.63
C GLU A 80 4.47 7.12 -17.44
N GLU A 81 4.89 7.66 -16.28
CA GLU A 81 6.31 8.02 -16.03
C GLU A 81 6.80 7.62 -14.62
N THR A 82 7.97 6.99 -14.51
CA THR A 82 8.63 6.62 -13.25
C THR A 82 9.29 7.85 -12.63
N THR A 83 8.86 8.25 -11.43
CA THR A 83 9.50 9.34 -10.67
C THR A 83 9.78 8.89 -9.25
N ARG A 84 10.75 9.52 -8.58
CA ARG A 84 11.16 9.14 -7.23
C ARG A 84 9.98 9.12 -6.24
N ILE A 85 9.23 10.21 -6.13
CA ILE A 85 8.07 10.28 -5.20
C ILE A 85 7.02 9.23 -5.55
N LYS A 86 6.69 9.07 -6.84
CA LYS A 86 5.70 8.09 -7.30
C LYS A 86 6.08 6.69 -6.86
N GLU A 87 7.31 6.25 -7.09
CA GLU A 87 7.70 4.88 -6.74
C GLU A 87 7.74 4.67 -5.23
N LEU A 88 8.26 5.63 -4.46
CA LEU A 88 8.25 5.57 -3.00
C LEU A 88 6.81 5.43 -2.45
N VAL A 89 5.89 6.26 -2.95
CA VAL A 89 4.46 6.23 -2.57
C VAL A 89 3.81 4.92 -3.01
N SER A 90 4.08 4.47 -4.24
CA SER A 90 3.46 3.29 -4.83
C SER A 90 3.89 2.00 -4.13
N ILE A 91 5.15 1.90 -3.70
CA ILE A 91 5.63 0.79 -2.85
C ILE A 91 4.86 0.76 -1.52
N GLY A 92 4.77 1.90 -0.84
CA GLY A 92 4.03 2.02 0.42
C GLY A 92 2.54 1.65 0.26
N ALA A 93 1.89 2.18 -0.78
CA ALA A 93 0.49 1.89 -1.09
C ALA A 93 0.27 0.41 -1.46
N GLY A 94 1.13 -0.17 -2.29
CA GLY A 94 1.09 -1.58 -2.69
C GLY A 94 1.18 -2.52 -1.49
N PHE A 95 2.09 -2.23 -0.56
CA PHE A 95 2.22 -2.95 0.71
C PHE A 95 0.96 -2.79 1.59
N ALA A 96 0.41 -1.57 1.67
CA ALA A 96 -0.78 -1.30 2.47
C ALA A 96 -2.00 -2.12 2.00
N VAL A 97 -2.19 -2.26 0.68
CA VAL A 97 -3.30 -3.04 0.07
C VAL A 97 -3.00 -4.53 -0.14
N ASN A 98 -1.85 -5.04 0.31
CA ASN A 98 -1.43 -6.44 0.12
C ASN A 98 -1.29 -6.87 -1.36
N CYS A 99 -1.02 -5.96 -2.29
CA CYS A 99 -0.91 -6.30 -3.70
C CYS A 99 0.55 -6.63 -4.05
N THR A 100 0.92 -7.91 -3.99
CA THR A 100 2.28 -8.38 -4.28
C THR A 100 2.74 -8.02 -5.69
N TYR A 101 1.85 -8.09 -6.67
CA TYR A 101 2.14 -7.70 -8.05
C TYR A 101 2.54 -6.21 -8.17
N ASN A 102 1.77 -5.29 -7.60
CA ASN A 102 2.13 -3.87 -7.61
C ASN A 102 3.39 -3.61 -6.78
N LEU A 103 3.56 -4.34 -5.67
CA LEU A 103 4.73 -4.20 -4.82
C LEU A 103 6.02 -4.58 -5.58
N GLU A 104 6.04 -5.74 -6.24
CA GLU A 104 7.16 -6.17 -7.10
C GLU A 104 7.41 -5.17 -8.22
N LYS A 105 6.36 -4.79 -8.95
CA LYS A 105 6.45 -3.84 -10.07
C LYS A 105 7.11 -2.51 -9.66
N HIS A 106 6.63 -1.91 -8.57
CA HIS A 106 7.12 -0.60 -8.13
C HIS A 106 8.49 -0.69 -7.43
N ILE A 107 8.83 -1.82 -6.80
CA ILE A 107 10.20 -2.08 -6.35
C ILE A 107 11.15 -2.16 -7.54
N SER A 108 10.82 -2.92 -8.58
CA SER A 108 11.65 -3.00 -9.79
C SER A 108 11.83 -1.63 -10.44
N ALA A 109 10.76 -0.85 -10.58
CA ALA A 109 10.83 0.50 -11.14
C ALA A 109 11.69 1.44 -10.25
N ALA A 110 11.54 1.39 -8.93
CA ALA A 110 12.35 2.18 -8.00
C ALA A 110 13.85 1.91 -8.14
N LEU A 111 14.23 0.63 -8.27
CA LEU A 111 15.63 0.22 -8.45
C LEU A 111 16.22 0.76 -9.77
N THR A 112 15.41 0.94 -10.82
CA THR A 112 15.89 1.52 -12.10
C THR A 112 16.20 3.02 -12.03
N ILE A 113 15.73 3.73 -11.00
CA ILE A 113 15.98 5.16 -10.78
C ILE A 113 16.79 5.41 -9.49
N ASP A 114 17.64 4.45 -9.12
CA ASP A 114 18.60 4.52 -8.02
C ASP A 114 18.00 4.73 -6.61
N ILE A 115 16.72 4.39 -6.39
CA ILE A 115 16.18 4.25 -5.03
C ILE A 115 16.81 3.00 -4.41
N THR A 116 17.48 3.13 -3.27
CA THR A 116 18.25 2.01 -2.72
C THR A 116 17.37 1.01 -1.96
N GLU A 117 17.84 -0.23 -1.83
CA GLU A 117 17.16 -1.24 -1.00
C GLU A 117 16.92 -0.76 0.43
N ASP A 118 17.85 0.01 1.00
CA ASP A 118 17.71 0.54 2.37
C ASP A 118 16.59 1.58 2.45
N GLU A 119 16.39 2.39 1.41
CA GLU A 119 15.25 3.30 1.31
C GLU A 119 13.94 2.51 1.21
N ILE A 120 13.90 1.46 0.38
CA ILE A 120 12.75 0.57 0.24
C ILE A 120 12.43 -0.13 1.57
N LYS A 121 13.43 -0.69 2.26
CA LYS A 121 13.28 -1.31 3.59
C LYS A 121 12.73 -0.30 4.60
N SER A 122 13.21 0.94 4.58
CA SER A 122 12.72 2.01 5.46
C SER A 122 11.22 2.32 5.22
N ILE A 123 10.80 2.36 3.96
CA ILE A 123 9.40 2.54 3.57
C ILE A 123 8.55 1.38 4.06
N LEU A 124 8.93 0.14 3.77
CA LEU A 124 8.16 -1.05 4.13
C LEU A 124 7.99 -1.19 5.65
N ASN A 125 9.06 -0.94 6.41
CA ASN A 125 9.01 -0.94 7.86
C ASN A 125 8.00 0.09 8.37
N THR A 126 8.03 1.32 7.86
CA THR A 126 7.10 2.34 8.33
C THR A 126 5.67 2.14 7.82
N ALA A 127 5.52 1.65 6.58
CA ALA A 127 4.22 1.31 6.00
C ALA A 127 3.52 0.23 6.85
N SER A 128 4.27 -0.77 7.34
CA SER A 128 3.76 -1.76 8.30
C SER A 128 3.25 -1.12 9.60
N LEU A 129 3.97 -0.15 10.17
CA LEU A 129 3.52 0.56 11.37
C LEU A 129 2.20 1.32 11.12
N ILE A 130 2.12 2.07 10.03
CA ILE A 130 0.93 2.87 9.68
C ILE A 130 -0.25 1.97 9.38
N LYS A 131 -0.04 0.86 8.65
CA LYS A 131 -1.07 -0.14 8.36
C LYS A 131 -1.64 -0.76 9.64
N ARG A 132 -0.78 -1.14 10.60
CA ARG A 132 -1.24 -1.62 11.92
C ARG A 132 -1.98 -0.54 12.69
N LYS A 133 -1.53 0.71 12.62
CA LYS A 133 -2.23 1.84 13.25
C LYS A 133 -3.61 2.07 12.65
N ALA A 134 -3.73 2.00 11.33
CA ALA A 134 -5.00 2.08 10.61
C ALA A 134 -5.95 0.96 11.02
N ALA A 135 -5.47 -0.29 11.06
CA ALA A 135 -6.22 -1.43 11.58
C ALA A 135 -6.72 -1.17 13.01
N SER A 136 -5.86 -0.65 13.90
CA SER A 136 -6.26 -0.33 15.28
C SER A 136 -7.40 0.69 15.38
N HIS A 137 -7.52 1.61 14.42
CA HIS A 137 -8.63 2.56 14.38
C HIS A 137 -9.94 1.88 13.96
N ALA A 138 -9.88 0.93 13.03
CA ALA A 138 -11.02 0.09 12.67
C ALA A 138 -11.41 -0.82 13.84
N ASP A 139 -10.44 -1.45 14.51
CA ASP A 139 -10.65 -2.32 15.67
C ASP A 139 -11.36 -1.58 16.81
N LYS A 140 -10.99 -0.32 17.08
CA LYS A 140 -11.68 0.52 18.08
C LYS A 140 -13.15 0.77 17.74
N ILE A 141 -13.51 0.84 16.46
CA ILE A 141 -14.89 0.98 16.03
C ILE A 141 -15.60 -0.37 16.19
N ALA A 142 -14.97 -1.46 15.77
CA ALA A 142 -15.49 -2.82 15.87
C ALA A 142 -15.74 -3.24 17.33
N ALA A 143 -14.84 -2.88 18.25
CA ALA A 143 -14.94 -3.20 19.68
C ALA A 143 -16.22 -2.68 20.35
N LYS A 144 -16.90 -1.68 19.75
CA LYS A 144 -18.21 -1.20 20.23
C LYS A 144 -19.32 -2.26 20.09
N PHE A 145 -19.11 -3.30 19.29
CA PHE A 145 -20.07 -4.35 19.00
C PHE A 145 -19.70 -5.71 19.64
N GLY A 146 -18.68 -5.75 20.49
CA GLY A 146 -18.08 -6.98 21.01
C GLY A 146 -16.67 -7.21 20.46
N THR A 147 -15.81 -7.88 21.23
CA THR A 147 -14.38 -8.02 20.88
C THR A 147 -14.17 -8.85 19.63
N VAL A 148 -13.47 -8.29 18.65
CA VAL A 148 -12.66 -9.07 17.71
C VAL A 148 -11.33 -9.32 18.42
N THR A 149 -11.25 -10.39 19.20
CA THR A 149 -9.96 -10.81 19.76
C THR A 149 -9.08 -11.27 18.60
N GLN A 150 -7.93 -10.61 18.39
CA GLN A 150 -6.89 -11.17 17.54
C GLN A 150 -6.43 -12.47 18.19
N ASN A 151 -6.82 -13.60 17.59
CA ASN A 151 -6.23 -14.88 17.95
C ASN A 151 -4.85 -14.88 17.27
N GLU A 152 -3.77 -14.79 18.05
CA GLU A 152 -2.39 -14.76 17.53
C GLU A 152 -1.94 -16.10 16.90
N ASN A 153 -2.84 -17.09 16.81
CA ASN A 153 -2.62 -18.31 16.05
C ASN A 153 -2.96 -18.08 14.57
N LEU A 154 -1.98 -17.61 13.80
CA LEU A 154 -1.95 -17.65 12.33
C LEU A 154 -1.75 -19.09 11.79
N GLU A 155 -2.30 -20.11 12.45
CA GLU A 155 -2.44 -21.45 11.85
C GLU A 155 -3.76 -21.47 11.08
N GLY A 156 -3.71 -21.07 9.81
CA GLY A 156 -4.86 -21.20 8.91
C GLY A 156 -5.03 -20.07 7.89
N CYS A 157 -4.01 -19.78 7.08
CA CYS A 157 -4.34 -19.41 5.70
C CYS A 157 -4.77 -20.72 5.03
N CYS A 158 -5.96 -20.79 4.43
CA CYS A 158 -6.42 -21.94 3.63
C CYS A 158 -5.60 -22.17 2.33
N CYS A 159 -4.36 -21.70 2.32
CA CYS A 159 -3.48 -21.50 1.18
C CYS A 159 -2.39 -22.59 1.14
N ASP A 160 -2.21 -23.33 2.24
CA ASP A 160 -1.24 -24.41 2.41
C ASP A 160 -1.92 -25.79 2.42
N VAL A 161 -2.88 -26.03 1.53
CA VAL A 161 -3.31 -27.41 1.24
C VAL A 161 -2.39 -27.93 0.14
N GLU A 162 -1.32 -28.62 0.55
CA GLU A 162 -0.59 -29.50 -0.36
C GLU A 162 -1.60 -30.44 -1.00
N ILE A 163 -1.72 -30.38 -2.32
CA ILE A 163 -2.43 -31.38 -3.12
C ILE A 163 -1.60 -32.66 -2.98
N GLU A 164 -2.01 -33.55 -2.09
CA GLU A 164 -1.55 -34.94 -2.14
C GLU A 164 -1.99 -35.51 -3.48
N VAL A 165 -0.99 -35.74 -4.34
CA VAL A 165 -1.14 -36.49 -5.58
C VAL A 165 -1.36 -37.94 -5.17
N VAL A 166 -2.59 -38.43 -5.35
CA VAL A 166 -2.90 -39.86 -5.40
C VAL A 166 -2.94 -40.30 -6.85
#